data_AF-A0A401YX16-F1
#
_entry.id   AF-A0A401YX16-F1
#
_cell.length_a   1.000
_cell.length_b   1.000
_cell.length_c   1.000
_cell.angle_alpha   90.00
_cell.angle_beta   90.00
_cell.angle_gamma   90.00
#
_symmetry.space_group_name_H-M   'P 1'
#
loop_
_entity.id
_entity.type
_entity.pdbx_description
1 polymer ?
#
loop_
_entity_poly.entity_id
_entity_poly.type
_entity_poly.pdbx_seq_one_letter_code
_entity_poly.pdbx_strand_id
1 'polypeptide(L)'
;MKRSDDLLAGLDDIDWAALGHAYGTAEDVPDQLRAVCGPDEEARKDAFRHLFGNIFHQGTRYSASPYAVPFLARIAATGPSGARATALLLLTRLAVDWHDEYDLPLGIDTAAWRAAAVSSEENLRWYDEEIAAETDEERLRGLREARAYCAAGHPVDAREGALRSYDAVRALLPALFDLLGDPDPDIRTRTAYLLGWFPEEADAALPPLLARLDREPDPVTAATVLVAVGLLADHDPGGRLRRHLDHGHPLPRWAAATALARLRIAHPTAAPDLPPTERITAELAAFGAGPAPEPATAHDDGDPHSYTVRSLLSLTAVAEDPDAILPRIAAALPHIKDTRVVPRPLAARTGNLLAALFDPADTAPMFADLSPGRRELLHALADLLTAKDFQSWPFGSDLHERFTERGLPDTRAALRAWVGLPTEGEDPTAPLPDPWEAIRNR
;
A
#
# COMPACT_ATOMS: atom_id res chain seq x y z
N MET A 1 -23.90 -26.43 4.84
CA MET A 1 -22.48 -26.54 5.19
C MET A 1 -21.87 -27.56 4.24
N LYS A 2 -21.07 -27.13 3.25
CA LYS A 2 -20.15 -28.06 2.59
C LYS A 2 -19.19 -28.58 3.67
N ARG A 3 -18.87 -29.88 3.67
CA ARG A 3 -17.96 -30.47 4.66
C ARG A 3 -16.59 -29.80 4.53
N SER A 4 -15.84 -29.74 5.64
CA SER A 4 -14.43 -29.27 5.64
C SER A 4 -13.59 -29.93 4.52
N ASP A 5 -13.95 -31.16 4.15
CA ASP A 5 -13.35 -31.93 3.05
C ASP A 5 -13.38 -31.20 1.68
N ASP A 6 -14.34 -30.31 1.43
CA ASP A 6 -14.42 -29.52 0.17
C ASP A 6 -13.59 -28.23 0.23
N LEU A 7 -13.40 -27.65 1.42
CA LEU A 7 -12.57 -26.44 1.59
C LEU A 7 -11.09 -26.74 1.34
N LEU A 8 -10.65 -27.91 1.80
CA LEU A 8 -9.25 -28.34 1.76
C LEU A 8 -8.99 -29.45 0.73
N ALA A 9 -9.89 -29.61 -0.26
CA ALA A 9 -9.70 -30.57 -1.34
C ALA A 9 -8.38 -30.34 -2.10
N GLY A 10 -7.56 -31.39 -2.21
CA GLY A 10 -6.24 -31.36 -2.83
C GLY A 10 -5.10 -30.86 -1.95
N LEU A 11 -5.33 -30.60 -0.65
CA LEU A 11 -4.30 -30.09 0.26
C LEU A 11 -3.14 -31.07 0.44
N ASP A 12 -3.44 -32.35 0.58
CA ASP A 12 -2.47 -33.43 0.79
C ASP A 12 -1.79 -33.92 -0.50
N ASP A 13 -2.25 -33.42 -1.66
CA ASP A 13 -1.64 -33.76 -2.96
C ASP A 13 -0.42 -32.88 -3.29
N ILE A 14 -0.19 -31.82 -2.50
CA ILE A 14 0.92 -30.89 -2.67
C ILE A 14 2.11 -31.38 -1.83
N ASP A 15 3.30 -31.44 -2.45
CA ASP A 15 4.54 -31.74 -1.74
C ASP A 15 5.03 -30.53 -0.94
N TRP A 16 4.42 -30.29 0.22
CA TRP A 16 4.74 -29.16 1.09
C TRP A 16 6.17 -29.20 1.64
N ALA A 17 6.81 -30.38 1.70
CA ALA A 17 8.20 -30.54 2.13
C ALA A 17 9.20 -30.00 1.11
N ALA A 18 8.82 -29.95 -0.17
CA ALA A 18 9.59 -29.30 -1.22
C ALA A 18 9.41 -27.76 -1.24
N LEU A 19 8.44 -27.23 -0.49
CA LEU A 19 8.15 -25.80 -0.44
C LEU A 19 8.75 -25.18 0.84
N GLY A 20 9.18 -23.93 0.72
CA GLY A 20 9.64 -23.11 1.83
C GLY A 20 8.73 -21.92 2.14
N HIS A 21 8.81 -21.45 3.37
CA HIS A 21 8.19 -20.25 3.92
C HIS A 21 9.22 -19.46 4.78
N ALA A 22 8.81 -18.40 5.48
CA ALA A 22 9.69 -17.50 6.24
C ALA A 22 10.66 -18.15 7.25
N TYR A 23 10.36 -19.34 7.76
CA TYR A 23 11.12 -19.99 8.83
C TYR A 23 11.60 -21.40 8.45
N GLY A 24 11.54 -21.77 7.17
CA GLY A 24 12.04 -23.06 6.67
C GLY A 24 11.02 -23.80 5.79
N THR A 25 10.95 -25.12 5.96
CA THR A 25 10.04 -26.04 5.27
C THR A 25 8.57 -25.69 5.51
N ALA A 26 7.69 -25.94 4.53
CA ALA A 26 6.26 -25.67 4.61
C ALA A 26 5.39 -26.87 5.02
N GLU A 27 5.99 -27.94 5.55
CA GLU A 27 5.28 -29.11 6.08
C GLU A 27 4.23 -28.80 7.15
N ASP A 28 4.34 -27.66 7.83
CA ASP A 28 3.40 -27.20 8.86
C ASP A 28 2.18 -26.46 8.30
N VAL A 29 2.24 -25.96 7.06
CA VAL A 29 1.16 -25.17 6.42
C VAL A 29 -0.16 -25.94 6.29
N PRO A 30 -0.19 -27.24 5.92
CA PRO A 30 -1.43 -28.01 5.88
C PRO A 30 -2.19 -28.04 7.20
N ASP A 31 -1.49 -28.26 8.31
CA ASP A 31 -2.10 -28.31 9.63
C ASP A 31 -2.59 -26.95 10.09
N GLN A 32 -1.87 -25.87 9.73
CA GLN A 32 -2.35 -24.51 9.95
C GLN A 32 -3.64 -24.21 9.18
N LEU A 33 -3.73 -24.60 7.89
CA LEU A 33 -4.95 -24.44 7.09
C LEU A 33 -6.14 -25.24 7.65
N ARG A 34 -5.90 -26.45 8.15
CA ARG A 34 -6.91 -27.25 8.87
C ARG A 34 -7.37 -26.56 10.14
N ALA A 35 -6.44 -26.03 10.94
CA ALA A 35 -6.74 -25.34 12.18
C ALA A 35 -7.51 -24.03 11.95
N VAL A 36 -7.20 -23.28 10.87
CA VAL A 36 -7.99 -22.11 10.42
C VAL A 36 -9.44 -22.49 10.08
N CYS A 37 -9.70 -23.71 9.63
CA CYS A 37 -11.06 -24.22 9.39
C CYS A 37 -11.73 -24.83 10.63
N GLY A 38 -11.01 -24.93 11.75
CA GLY A 38 -11.45 -25.61 12.97
C GLY A 38 -12.64 -24.94 13.67
N PRO A 39 -13.34 -25.65 14.57
CA PRO A 39 -14.52 -25.13 15.25
C PRO A 39 -14.19 -24.09 16.34
N ASP A 40 -13.00 -24.13 16.93
CA ASP A 40 -12.56 -23.24 18.02
C ASP A 40 -12.07 -21.88 17.50
N GLU A 41 -12.61 -20.78 18.04
CA GLU A 41 -12.33 -19.45 17.51
C GLU A 41 -10.92 -18.93 17.83
N GLU A 42 -10.44 -19.14 19.04
CA GLU A 42 -9.12 -18.66 19.44
C GLU A 42 -8.03 -19.47 18.74
N ALA A 43 -8.18 -20.79 18.65
CA ALA A 43 -7.29 -21.64 17.87
C ALA A 43 -7.26 -21.23 16.39
N ARG A 44 -8.40 -20.83 15.78
CA ARG A 44 -8.41 -20.29 14.41
C ARG A 44 -7.60 -19.01 14.29
N LYS A 45 -7.72 -18.08 15.25
CA LYS A 45 -6.97 -16.81 15.23
C LYS A 45 -5.48 -17.06 15.39
N ASP A 46 -5.10 -17.95 16.29
CA ASP A 46 -3.70 -18.33 16.51
C ASP A 46 -3.12 -19.00 15.26
N ALA A 47 -3.82 -19.99 14.71
CA ALA A 47 -3.42 -20.65 13.47
C ALA A 47 -3.31 -19.67 12.29
N PHE A 48 -4.23 -18.71 12.19
CA PHE A 48 -4.15 -17.66 11.18
C PHE A 48 -2.90 -16.78 11.35
N ARG A 49 -2.54 -16.39 12.57
CA ARG A 49 -1.33 -15.58 12.81
C ARG A 49 -0.06 -16.33 12.41
N HIS A 50 0.01 -17.63 12.71
CA HIS A 50 1.12 -18.49 12.28
C HIS A 50 1.16 -18.63 10.75
N LEU A 51 0.04 -18.99 10.13
CA LEU A 51 -0.06 -19.10 8.68
C LEU A 51 0.35 -17.80 8.01
N PHE A 52 -0.22 -16.67 8.45
CA PHE A 52 0.10 -15.35 7.94
C PHE A 52 1.61 -15.11 7.98
N GLY A 53 2.25 -15.21 9.15
CA GLY A 53 3.69 -14.97 9.30
C GLY A 53 4.58 -15.98 8.57
N ASN A 54 4.12 -17.21 8.35
CA ASN A 54 4.86 -18.22 7.62
C ASN A 54 4.88 -17.90 6.13
N ILE A 55 3.71 -17.83 5.50
CA ILE A 55 3.60 -17.67 4.04
C ILE A 55 3.63 -16.21 3.58
N PHE A 56 3.66 -15.25 4.50
CA PHE A 56 3.83 -13.84 4.21
C PHE A 56 4.56 -13.14 5.36
N HIS A 57 5.81 -12.72 5.14
CA HIS A 57 6.60 -12.09 6.19
C HIS A 57 7.31 -10.85 5.67
N GLN A 58 7.02 -9.69 6.27
CA GLN A 58 7.63 -8.40 5.91
C GLN A 58 7.57 -8.12 4.40
N GLY A 59 6.43 -8.42 3.77
CA GLY A 59 6.24 -8.25 2.32
C GLY A 59 6.78 -9.40 1.46
N THR A 60 7.58 -10.31 2.00
CA THR A 60 8.10 -11.45 1.23
C THR A 60 7.02 -12.52 1.05
N ARG A 61 6.84 -12.98 -0.20
CA ARG A 61 6.08 -14.18 -0.53
C ARG A 61 7.06 -15.29 -0.90
N TYR A 62 6.78 -16.49 -0.42
CA TYR A 62 7.64 -17.64 -0.52
C TYR A 62 7.07 -18.65 -1.51
N SER A 63 7.81 -19.72 -1.79
CA SER A 63 7.33 -20.82 -2.64
C SER A 63 6.01 -21.42 -2.17
N ALA A 64 5.74 -21.48 -0.86
CA ALA A 64 4.49 -22.01 -0.32
C ALA A 64 3.28 -21.07 -0.50
N SER A 65 3.52 -19.77 -0.66
CA SER A 65 2.48 -18.73 -0.68
C SER A 65 1.42 -18.92 -1.77
N PRO A 66 1.77 -19.09 -3.08
CA PRO A 66 0.76 -19.29 -4.11
C PRO A 66 -0.02 -20.60 -3.96
N TYR A 67 0.57 -21.63 -3.34
CA TYR A 67 -0.09 -22.93 -3.13
C TYR A 67 -1.19 -22.86 -2.07
N ALA A 68 -1.13 -21.91 -1.14
CA ALA A 68 -2.19 -21.70 -0.15
C ALA A 68 -3.45 -21.01 -0.73
N VAL A 69 -3.31 -20.32 -1.86
CA VAL A 69 -4.35 -19.42 -2.42
C VAL A 69 -5.67 -20.14 -2.76
N PRO A 70 -5.69 -21.32 -3.42
CA PRO A 70 -6.93 -22.08 -3.67
C PRO A 70 -7.73 -22.39 -2.41
N PHE A 71 -7.03 -22.71 -1.31
CA PHE A 71 -7.65 -23.02 -0.03
C PHE A 71 -8.22 -21.75 0.62
N LEU A 72 -7.44 -20.67 0.63
CA LEU A 72 -7.89 -19.38 1.16
C LEU A 72 -9.10 -18.83 0.42
N ALA A 73 -9.18 -18.95 -0.91
CA ALA A 73 -10.36 -18.53 -1.67
C ALA A 73 -11.61 -19.34 -1.32
N ARG A 74 -11.49 -20.66 -1.14
CA ARG A 74 -12.61 -21.49 -0.68
C ARG A 74 -13.02 -21.16 0.74
N ILE A 75 -12.06 -20.90 1.64
CA ILE A 75 -12.33 -20.46 3.02
C ILE A 75 -13.05 -19.11 3.02
N ALA A 76 -12.62 -18.14 2.21
CA ALA A 76 -13.30 -16.86 2.04
C ALA A 76 -14.76 -17.06 1.58
N ALA A 77 -14.96 -17.94 0.61
CA ALA A 77 -16.27 -18.18 0.02
C ALA A 77 -17.24 -18.88 0.99
N THR A 78 -16.82 -19.97 1.63
CA THR A 78 -17.73 -20.89 2.33
C THR A 78 -17.22 -21.40 3.69
N GLY A 79 -16.08 -20.88 4.17
CA GLY A 79 -15.49 -21.26 5.44
C GLY A 79 -16.24 -20.78 6.68
N PRO A 80 -15.77 -21.13 7.89
CA PRO A 80 -16.32 -20.62 9.15
C PRO A 80 -16.35 -19.09 9.18
N SER A 81 -17.39 -18.47 9.75
CA SER A 81 -17.58 -17.01 9.72
C SER A 81 -16.34 -16.21 10.13
N GLY A 82 -15.68 -16.58 11.23
CA GLY A 82 -14.46 -15.91 11.70
C GLY A 82 -13.22 -16.11 10.83
N ALA A 83 -13.21 -17.09 9.91
CA ALA A 83 -12.09 -17.37 9.01
C ALA A 83 -12.25 -16.71 7.63
N ARG A 84 -13.48 -16.36 7.23
CA ARG A 84 -13.75 -15.78 5.91
C ARG A 84 -13.06 -14.43 5.72
N ALA A 85 -13.20 -13.55 6.72
CA ALA A 85 -12.60 -12.22 6.73
C ALA A 85 -11.07 -12.26 6.74
N THR A 86 -10.47 -13.14 7.54
CA THR A 86 -9.02 -13.31 7.62
C THR A 86 -8.44 -13.95 6.37
N ALA A 87 -9.17 -14.87 5.72
CA ALA A 87 -8.78 -15.41 4.42
C ALA A 87 -8.76 -14.34 3.32
N LEU A 88 -9.77 -13.45 3.25
CA LEU A 88 -9.76 -12.31 2.32
C LEU A 88 -8.60 -11.34 2.60
N LEU A 89 -8.31 -11.09 3.87
CA LEU A 89 -7.14 -10.30 4.26
C LEU A 89 -5.85 -10.92 3.73
N LEU A 90 -5.60 -12.21 4.00
CA LEU A 90 -4.37 -12.88 3.56
C LEU A 90 -4.29 -13.00 2.03
N LEU A 91 -5.39 -13.28 1.32
CA LEU A 91 -5.42 -13.22 -0.14
C LEU A 91 -4.96 -11.85 -0.66
N THR A 92 -5.40 -10.77 -0.02
CA THR A 92 -4.97 -9.42 -0.42
C THR A 92 -3.49 -9.19 -0.18
N ARG A 93 -2.96 -9.64 0.97
CA ARG A 93 -1.53 -9.46 1.30
C ARG A 93 -0.62 -10.35 0.46
N LEU A 94 -1.09 -11.53 0.06
CA LEU A 94 -0.40 -12.36 -0.92
C LEU A 94 -0.36 -11.67 -2.30
N ALA A 95 -1.44 -11.03 -2.72
CA ALA A 95 -1.49 -10.32 -3.99
C ALA A 95 -0.58 -9.08 -4.03
N VAL A 96 -0.76 -8.14 -3.10
CA VAL A 96 -0.16 -6.80 -3.21
C VAL A 96 0.51 -6.30 -1.93
N ASP A 97 0.81 -7.17 -0.96
CA ASP A 97 1.37 -6.77 0.34
C ASP A 97 0.71 -5.51 0.95
N TRP A 98 1.49 -4.48 1.24
CA TRP A 98 1.14 -3.16 1.73
C TRP A 98 1.23 -2.08 0.64
N HIS A 99 1.03 -2.45 -0.63
CA HIS A 99 1.08 -1.52 -1.76
C HIS A 99 0.07 -0.37 -1.70
N ASP A 100 -0.94 -0.44 -0.84
CA ASP A 100 -1.77 0.71 -0.55
C ASP A 100 -0.99 1.91 0.02
N GLU A 101 0.13 1.67 0.68
CA GLU A 101 0.97 2.72 1.25
C GLU A 101 1.96 3.34 0.24
N TYR A 102 2.29 2.62 -0.85
CA TYR A 102 3.29 3.04 -1.84
C TYR A 102 2.67 3.48 -3.17
N ASP A 103 1.68 2.74 -3.67
CA ASP A 103 1.17 2.89 -5.04
C ASP A 103 -0.11 3.73 -5.13
N LEU A 104 -0.84 3.92 -4.02
CA LEU A 104 -1.91 4.91 -3.99
C LEU A 104 -1.33 6.31 -4.15
N PRO A 105 -2.00 7.21 -4.89
CA PRO A 105 -3.37 7.11 -5.38
C PRO A 105 -3.49 6.45 -6.77
N LEU A 106 -2.38 6.09 -7.42
CA LEU A 106 -2.37 5.66 -8.82
C LEU A 106 -2.71 4.17 -9.00
N GLY A 107 -2.48 3.36 -7.97
CA GLY A 107 -2.60 1.91 -8.04
C GLY A 107 -1.36 1.27 -8.64
N ILE A 108 -1.38 -0.06 -8.74
CA ILE A 108 -0.21 -0.85 -9.14
C ILE A 108 0.03 -0.83 -10.65
N ASP A 109 1.30 -0.86 -11.05
CA ASP A 109 1.72 -1.04 -12.44
C ASP A 109 2.16 -2.50 -12.66
N THR A 110 1.18 -3.37 -12.93
CA THR A 110 1.44 -4.80 -13.18
C THR A 110 2.25 -5.03 -14.45
N ALA A 111 2.19 -4.12 -15.43
CA ALA A 111 3.01 -4.23 -16.63
C ALA A 111 4.49 -4.01 -16.30
N ALA A 112 4.82 -3.01 -15.50
CA ALA A 112 6.18 -2.79 -15.00
C ALA A 112 6.67 -3.96 -14.12
N TRP A 113 5.82 -4.52 -13.26
CA TRP A 113 6.19 -5.71 -12.48
C TRP A 113 6.51 -6.91 -13.36
N ARG A 114 5.65 -7.21 -14.34
CA ARG A 114 5.88 -8.31 -15.27
C ARG A 114 7.15 -8.09 -16.11
N ALA A 115 7.41 -6.85 -16.53
CA ALA A 115 8.61 -6.52 -17.29
C ALA A 115 9.90 -6.62 -16.44
N ALA A 116 9.81 -6.38 -15.14
CA ALA A 116 10.94 -6.47 -14.21
C ALA A 116 11.19 -7.89 -13.68
N ALA A 117 10.26 -8.83 -13.87
CA ALA A 117 10.39 -10.21 -13.42
C ALA A 117 11.33 -10.99 -14.35
N VAL A 118 12.38 -11.58 -13.78
CA VAL A 118 13.33 -12.44 -14.50
C VAL A 118 12.75 -13.85 -14.57
N SER A 119 12.78 -14.48 -15.76
CA SER A 119 12.32 -15.87 -15.89
C SER A 119 13.22 -16.84 -15.12
N SER A 120 12.66 -17.95 -14.62
CA SER A 120 13.47 -18.95 -13.89
C SER A 120 14.60 -19.52 -14.75
N GLU A 121 14.38 -19.71 -16.05
CA GLU A 121 15.42 -20.20 -16.98
C GLU A 121 16.56 -19.20 -17.16
N GLU A 122 16.23 -17.93 -17.36
CA GLU A 122 17.22 -16.86 -17.51
C GLU A 122 18.05 -16.69 -16.23
N ASN A 123 17.39 -16.77 -15.07
CA ASN A 123 18.06 -16.67 -13.79
C ASN A 123 18.99 -17.87 -13.51
N LEU A 124 18.56 -19.09 -13.85
CA LEU A 124 19.41 -20.28 -13.72
C LEU A 124 20.63 -20.20 -14.63
N ARG A 125 20.47 -19.71 -15.86
CA ARG A 125 21.59 -19.45 -16.77
C ARG A 125 22.54 -18.40 -16.23
N TRP A 126 22.03 -17.31 -15.66
CA TRP A 126 22.86 -16.29 -15.02
C TRP A 126 23.71 -16.89 -13.89
N TYR A 127 23.10 -17.69 -12.99
CA TYR A 127 23.87 -18.40 -11.96
C TYR A 127 24.90 -19.36 -12.55
N ASP A 128 24.60 -20.08 -13.63
CA ASP A 128 25.57 -20.96 -14.31
C ASP A 128 26.79 -20.17 -14.83
N GLU A 129 26.57 -18.98 -15.38
CA GLU A 129 27.62 -18.09 -15.87
C GLU A 129 28.45 -17.50 -14.71
N GLU A 130 27.82 -17.00 -13.64
CA GLU A 130 28.51 -16.47 -12.46
C GLU A 130 29.33 -17.54 -11.74
N ILE A 131 28.79 -18.75 -11.57
CA ILE A 131 29.50 -19.90 -10.98
C ILE A 131 30.73 -20.27 -11.80
N ALA A 132 30.66 -20.17 -13.13
CA ALA A 132 31.78 -20.47 -14.01
C ALA A 132 32.88 -19.38 -13.97
N ALA A 133 32.52 -18.13 -13.67
CA ALA A 133 33.43 -16.99 -13.61
C ALA A 133 34.02 -16.73 -12.21
N GLU A 134 33.34 -17.14 -11.14
CA GLU A 134 33.75 -16.89 -9.76
C GLU A 134 34.92 -17.80 -9.32
N THR A 135 35.87 -17.21 -8.60
CA THR A 135 37.09 -17.87 -8.10
C THR A 135 37.19 -17.89 -6.59
N ASP A 136 36.43 -17.04 -5.89
CA ASP A 136 36.31 -17.05 -4.44
C ASP A 136 35.41 -18.19 -3.95
N GLU A 137 35.93 -19.06 -3.08
CA GLU A 137 35.22 -20.28 -2.64
C GLU A 137 33.98 -20.01 -1.79
N GLU A 138 33.96 -18.92 -1.02
CA GLU A 138 32.81 -18.55 -0.18
C GLU A 138 31.66 -18.05 -1.05
N ARG A 139 31.96 -17.15 -1.99
CA ARG A 139 30.98 -16.68 -2.98
C ARG A 139 30.47 -17.80 -3.87
N LEU A 140 31.35 -18.69 -4.33
CA LEU A 140 30.99 -19.85 -5.14
C LEU A 140 30.00 -20.78 -4.42
N ARG A 141 30.16 -20.96 -3.11
CA ARG A 141 29.22 -21.72 -2.28
C ARG A 141 27.85 -21.04 -2.25
N GLY A 142 27.82 -19.73 -1.98
CA GLY A 142 26.58 -18.95 -1.98
C GLY A 142 25.86 -18.99 -3.33
N LEU A 143 26.58 -18.85 -4.44
CA LEU A 143 26.01 -18.94 -5.79
C LEU A 143 25.41 -20.33 -6.08
N ARG A 144 26.11 -21.41 -5.70
CA ARG A 144 25.61 -22.79 -5.87
C ARG A 144 24.37 -23.05 -5.03
N GLU A 145 24.34 -22.57 -3.79
CA GLU A 145 23.17 -22.69 -2.90
C GLU A 145 21.97 -21.91 -3.46
N ALA A 146 22.16 -20.66 -3.87
CA ALA A 146 21.10 -19.83 -4.44
C ALA A 146 20.56 -20.42 -5.77
N ARG A 147 21.45 -20.95 -6.61
CA ARG A 147 21.04 -21.67 -7.83
C ARG A 147 20.23 -22.92 -7.51
N ALA A 148 20.67 -23.73 -6.55
CA ALA A 148 19.96 -24.94 -6.15
C ALA A 148 18.57 -24.60 -5.57
N TYR A 149 18.47 -23.52 -4.79
CA TYR A 149 17.22 -22.97 -4.29
C TYR A 149 16.26 -22.62 -5.45
N CYS A 150 16.74 -21.86 -6.44
CA CYS A 150 15.93 -21.53 -7.62
C CYS A 150 15.53 -22.77 -8.44
N ALA A 151 16.45 -23.73 -8.61
CA ALA A 151 16.20 -24.97 -9.36
C ALA A 151 15.17 -25.88 -8.68
N ALA A 152 15.02 -25.78 -7.35
CA ALA A 152 13.96 -26.44 -6.60
C ALA A 152 12.59 -25.75 -6.73
N GLY A 153 12.48 -24.69 -7.54
CA GLY A 153 11.23 -23.98 -7.78
C GLY A 153 10.94 -22.89 -6.76
N HIS A 154 11.87 -22.56 -5.85
CA HIS A 154 11.72 -21.41 -4.98
C HIS A 154 11.85 -20.10 -5.76
N PRO A 155 11.20 -19.01 -5.29
CA PRO A 155 11.29 -17.73 -5.97
C PRO A 155 12.72 -17.22 -6.00
N VAL A 156 13.10 -16.68 -7.16
CA VAL A 156 14.44 -16.14 -7.41
C VAL A 156 14.72 -14.93 -6.53
N ASP A 157 13.73 -14.05 -6.42
CA ASP A 157 13.75 -12.85 -5.62
C ASP A 157 12.34 -12.53 -5.12
N ALA A 158 12.21 -11.45 -4.35
CA ALA A 158 10.93 -11.01 -3.81
C ALA A 158 9.91 -10.63 -4.92
N ARG A 159 10.37 -10.19 -6.09
CA ARG A 159 9.50 -9.74 -7.20
C ARG A 159 8.83 -10.94 -7.87
N GLU A 160 9.61 -11.98 -8.11
CA GLU A 160 9.15 -13.24 -8.70
C GLU A 160 8.13 -13.92 -7.77
N GLY A 161 8.45 -14.01 -6.47
CA GLY A 161 7.53 -14.55 -5.46
C GLY A 161 6.22 -13.75 -5.32
N ALA A 162 6.31 -12.41 -5.39
CA ALA A 162 5.14 -11.53 -5.40
C ALA A 162 4.26 -11.77 -6.64
N LEU A 163 4.85 -11.83 -7.84
CA LEU A 163 4.12 -12.03 -9.08
C LEU A 163 3.43 -13.41 -9.14
N ARG A 164 4.08 -14.48 -8.67
CA ARG A 164 3.45 -15.80 -8.56
C ARG A 164 2.23 -15.79 -7.65
N SER A 165 2.33 -15.11 -6.51
CA SER A 165 1.23 -15.01 -5.54
C SER A 165 0.10 -14.14 -6.10
N TYR A 166 0.43 -13.03 -6.76
CA TYR A 166 -0.52 -12.18 -7.48
C TYR A 166 -1.31 -12.98 -8.52
N ASP A 167 -0.62 -13.73 -9.38
CA ASP A 167 -1.24 -14.55 -10.43
C ASP A 167 -2.10 -15.68 -9.86
N ALA A 168 -1.67 -16.30 -8.76
CA ALA A 168 -2.46 -17.30 -8.06
C ALA A 168 -3.78 -16.73 -7.52
N VAL A 169 -3.76 -15.51 -6.95
CA VAL A 169 -4.98 -14.84 -6.45
C VAL A 169 -5.86 -14.38 -7.61
N ARG A 170 -5.25 -13.81 -8.66
CA ARG A 170 -5.93 -13.39 -9.88
C ARG A 170 -6.76 -14.52 -10.48
N ALA A 171 -6.20 -15.74 -10.55
CA ALA A 171 -6.89 -16.91 -11.10
C ALA A 171 -8.18 -17.29 -10.34
N LEU A 172 -8.35 -16.82 -9.10
CA LEU A 172 -9.49 -17.15 -8.25
C LEU A 172 -10.51 -16.02 -8.11
N LEU A 173 -10.28 -14.84 -8.69
CA LEU A 173 -11.22 -13.72 -8.59
C LEU A 173 -12.64 -14.03 -9.06
N PRO A 174 -12.87 -14.82 -10.14
CA PRO A 174 -14.22 -15.15 -10.56
C PRO A 174 -15.05 -15.83 -9.46
N ALA A 175 -14.41 -16.63 -8.59
CA ALA A 175 -15.07 -17.28 -7.46
C ALA A 175 -15.36 -16.33 -6.28
N LEU A 176 -14.72 -15.15 -6.26
CA LEU A 176 -14.84 -14.16 -5.19
C LEU A 176 -15.83 -13.04 -5.52
N PHE A 177 -16.21 -12.84 -6.79
CA PHE A 177 -17.16 -11.79 -7.18
C PHE A 177 -18.50 -11.86 -6.44
N ASP A 178 -19.01 -13.07 -6.19
CA ASP A 178 -20.27 -13.28 -5.48
C ASP A 178 -20.22 -12.76 -4.02
N LEU A 179 -19.04 -12.60 -3.44
CA LEU A 179 -18.86 -12.08 -2.07
C LEU A 179 -19.17 -10.59 -1.95
N LEU A 180 -19.24 -9.84 -3.07
CA LEU A 180 -19.83 -8.50 -3.08
C LEU A 180 -21.33 -8.54 -2.72
N GLY A 181 -21.99 -9.70 -2.88
CA GLY A 181 -23.37 -9.91 -2.48
C GLY A 181 -23.57 -10.36 -1.02
N ASP A 182 -22.49 -10.56 -0.25
CA ASP A 182 -22.57 -11.16 1.08
C ASP A 182 -23.41 -10.31 2.07
N PRO A 183 -24.21 -10.92 2.96
CA PRO A 183 -24.93 -10.18 4.00
C PRO A 183 -24.00 -9.40 4.94
N ASP A 184 -22.79 -9.88 5.18
CA ASP A 184 -21.80 -9.25 6.06
C ASP A 184 -21.07 -8.09 5.35
N PRO A 185 -21.19 -6.82 5.80
CA PRO A 185 -20.49 -5.69 5.21
C PRO A 185 -18.96 -5.81 5.26
N ASP A 186 -18.37 -6.51 6.24
CA ASP A 186 -16.92 -6.69 6.30
C ASP A 186 -16.44 -7.59 5.13
N ILE A 187 -17.19 -8.63 4.80
CA ILE A 187 -16.91 -9.49 3.64
C ILE A 187 -17.04 -8.70 2.34
N ARG A 188 -18.11 -7.90 2.19
CA ARG A 188 -18.27 -7.04 1.00
C ARG A 188 -17.14 -6.04 0.85
N THR A 189 -16.75 -5.40 1.96
CA THR A 189 -15.67 -4.41 2.02
C THR A 189 -14.33 -5.02 1.62
N ARG A 190 -13.94 -6.13 2.25
CA ARG A 190 -12.67 -6.81 1.94
C ARG A 190 -12.62 -7.35 0.53
N THR A 191 -13.76 -7.84 0.02
CA THR A 191 -13.86 -8.27 -1.38
C THR A 191 -13.64 -7.09 -2.32
N ALA A 192 -14.34 -5.96 -2.11
CA ALA A 192 -14.16 -4.78 -2.95
C ALA A 192 -12.71 -4.24 -2.90
N TYR A 193 -12.11 -4.22 -1.71
CA TYR A 193 -10.71 -3.84 -1.53
C TYR A 193 -9.77 -4.76 -2.32
N LEU A 194 -9.91 -6.08 -2.19
CA LEU A 194 -9.10 -7.06 -2.95
C LEU A 194 -9.21 -6.84 -4.46
N LEU A 195 -10.43 -6.70 -4.98
CA LEU A 195 -10.67 -6.56 -6.42
C LEU A 195 -10.05 -5.29 -7.02
N GLY A 196 -9.95 -4.20 -6.25
CA GLY A 196 -9.36 -2.94 -6.71
C GLY A 196 -7.88 -3.06 -7.12
N TRP A 197 -7.21 -4.13 -6.74
CA TRP A 197 -5.79 -4.40 -7.02
C TRP A 197 -5.54 -5.22 -8.28
N PHE A 198 -6.58 -5.48 -9.10
CA PHE A 198 -6.45 -6.26 -10.32
C PHE A 198 -6.82 -5.47 -11.58
N PRO A 199 -5.97 -4.52 -12.01
CA PRO A 199 -6.22 -3.74 -13.22
C PRO A 199 -6.34 -4.63 -14.48
N GLU A 200 -5.65 -5.77 -14.51
CA GLU A 200 -5.76 -6.75 -15.61
C GLU A 200 -7.14 -7.42 -15.68
N GLU A 201 -7.95 -7.34 -14.63
CA GLU A 201 -9.30 -7.91 -14.53
C GLU A 201 -10.39 -6.82 -14.44
N ALA A 202 -10.06 -5.58 -14.78
CA ALA A 202 -10.96 -4.43 -14.66
C ALA A 202 -12.31 -4.66 -15.37
N ASP A 203 -12.30 -5.18 -16.60
CA ASP A 203 -13.52 -5.45 -17.38
C ASP A 203 -14.47 -6.44 -16.68
N ALA A 204 -13.91 -7.43 -15.98
CA ALA A 204 -14.69 -8.43 -15.24
C ALA A 204 -15.13 -7.92 -13.86
N ALA A 205 -14.29 -7.14 -13.19
CA ALA A 205 -14.53 -6.66 -11.83
C ALA A 205 -15.44 -5.42 -11.76
N LEU A 206 -15.41 -4.54 -12.76
CA LEU A 206 -16.20 -3.30 -12.76
C LEU A 206 -17.72 -3.55 -12.69
N PRO A 207 -18.35 -4.41 -13.54
CA PRO A 207 -19.79 -4.61 -13.47
C PRO A 207 -20.33 -5.03 -12.09
N PRO A 208 -19.77 -6.05 -11.39
CA PRO A 208 -20.25 -6.41 -10.06
C PRO A 208 -19.94 -5.35 -8.99
N LEU A 209 -18.81 -4.62 -9.08
CA LEU A 209 -18.52 -3.50 -8.18
C LEU A 209 -19.53 -2.36 -8.34
N LEU A 210 -19.88 -1.98 -9.57
CA LEU A 210 -20.88 -0.94 -9.83
C LEU A 210 -22.28 -1.38 -9.40
N ALA A 211 -22.63 -2.65 -9.64
CA ALA A 211 -23.88 -3.23 -9.17
C ALA A 211 -23.94 -3.31 -7.63
N ARG A 212 -22.79 -3.41 -6.95
CA ARG A 212 -22.72 -3.28 -5.49
C ARG A 212 -22.93 -1.84 -5.06
N LEU A 213 -22.21 -0.90 -5.67
CA LEU A 213 -22.25 0.52 -5.36
C LEU A 213 -23.68 1.10 -5.43
N ASP A 214 -24.45 0.70 -6.45
CA ASP A 214 -25.81 1.21 -6.69
C ASP A 214 -26.82 0.89 -5.56
N ARG A 215 -26.49 -0.05 -4.65
CA ARG A 215 -27.40 -0.54 -3.58
C ARG A 215 -26.71 -0.72 -2.23
N GLU A 216 -25.52 -0.16 -2.03
CA GLU A 216 -24.76 -0.36 -0.79
C GLU A 216 -25.23 0.61 0.30
N PRO A 217 -25.80 0.12 1.42
CA PRO A 217 -26.21 0.97 2.52
C PRO A 217 -25.06 1.37 3.45
N ASP A 218 -24.00 0.55 3.53
CA ASP A 218 -22.90 0.79 4.46
C ASP A 218 -21.89 1.80 3.87
N PRO A 219 -21.65 2.95 4.54
CA PRO A 219 -20.80 4.01 3.98
C PRO A 219 -19.33 3.60 3.84
N VAL A 220 -18.84 2.67 4.66
CA VAL A 220 -17.45 2.17 4.57
C VAL A 220 -17.28 1.25 3.37
N THR A 221 -18.23 0.35 3.17
CA THR A 221 -18.29 -0.52 1.99
C THR A 221 -18.43 0.33 0.73
N ALA A 222 -19.34 1.32 0.71
CA ALA A 222 -19.52 2.21 -0.42
C ALA A 222 -18.25 3.01 -0.75
N ALA A 223 -17.57 3.57 0.27
CA ALA A 223 -16.30 4.27 0.09
C ALA A 223 -15.21 3.33 -0.47
N THR A 224 -15.12 2.10 0.03
CA THR A 224 -14.15 1.10 -0.43
C THR A 224 -14.41 0.69 -1.88
N VAL A 225 -15.68 0.49 -2.26
CA VAL A 225 -16.08 0.22 -3.64
C VAL A 225 -15.77 1.39 -4.56
N LEU A 226 -15.98 2.64 -4.13
CA LEU A 226 -15.66 3.84 -4.91
C LEU A 226 -14.16 3.93 -5.20
N VAL A 227 -13.30 3.68 -4.21
CA VAL A 227 -11.84 3.64 -4.43
C VAL A 227 -11.47 2.50 -5.38
N ALA A 228 -12.00 1.29 -5.19
CA ALA A 228 -11.74 0.15 -6.07
C ALA A 228 -12.17 0.43 -7.52
N VAL A 229 -13.34 1.04 -7.73
CA VAL A 229 -13.78 1.49 -9.07
C VAL A 229 -12.83 2.55 -9.62
N GLY A 230 -12.40 3.51 -8.79
CA GLY A 230 -11.42 4.52 -9.19
C GLY A 230 -10.09 3.92 -9.66
N LEU A 231 -9.60 2.87 -9.00
CA LEU A 231 -8.38 2.16 -9.36
C LEU A 231 -8.48 1.39 -10.69
N LEU A 232 -9.67 0.87 -11.01
CA LEU A 232 -9.88 0.00 -12.18
C LEU A 232 -10.41 0.72 -13.42
N ALA A 233 -11.25 1.73 -13.23
CA ALA A 233 -11.88 2.44 -14.34
C ALA A 233 -10.89 3.38 -15.04
N ASP A 234 -11.11 3.60 -16.33
CA ASP A 234 -10.43 4.58 -17.17
C ASP A 234 -11.28 5.85 -17.43
N HIS A 235 -12.54 5.85 -16.98
CA HIS A 235 -13.52 6.95 -17.08
C HIS A 235 -14.49 6.93 -15.89
N ASP A 236 -15.43 7.87 -15.80
CA ASP A 236 -16.51 7.83 -14.79
C ASP A 236 -17.70 6.97 -15.29
N PRO A 237 -17.86 5.72 -14.83
CA PRO A 237 -18.76 4.75 -15.46
C PRO A 237 -20.23 5.06 -15.20
N GLY A 238 -20.86 5.80 -16.12
CA GLY A 238 -22.24 6.25 -16.01
C GLY A 238 -22.43 7.44 -15.04
N GLY A 239 -21.37 8.21 -14.78
CA GLY A 239 -21.44 9.34 -13.84
C GLY A 239 -21.57 8.91 -12.37
N ARG A 240 -21.17 7.69 -12.05
CA ARG A 240 -21.34 7.08 -10.73
C ARG A 240 -20.37 7.61 -9.70
N LEU A 241 -19.18 8.04 -10.10
CA LEU A 241 -18.22 8.64 -9.18
C LEU A 241 -18.64 10.07 -8.87
N ARG A 242 -18.94 10.90 -9.89
CA ARG A 242 -19.33 12.30 -9.67
C ARG A 242 -20.60 12.46 -8.82
N ARG A 243 -21.61 11.60 -8.99
CA ARG A 243 -22.84 11.67 -8.16
C ARG A 243 -22.56 11.44 -6.67
N HIS A 244 -21.49 10.72 -6.32
CA HIS A 244 -21.13 10.44 -4.93
C HIS A 244 -20.38 11.60 -4.25
N LEU A 245 -19.97 12.64 -5.00
CA LEU A 245 -19.49 13.88 -4.39
C LEU A 245 -20.56 14.59 -3.55
N ASP A 246 -21.84 14.29 -3.79
CA ASP A 246 -22.97 14.86 -3.05
C ASP A 246 -23.59 13.85 -2.06
N HIS A 247 -22.88 12.77 -1.75
CA HIS A 247 -23.36 11.75 -0.80
C HIS A 247 -23.54 12.32 0.62
N GLY A 248 -24.58 11.88 1.34
CA GLY A 248 -24.90 12.39 2.68
C GLY A 248 -23.80 12.12 3.72
N HIS A 249 -23.13 10.97 3.61
CA HIS A 249 -22.00 10.59 4.46
C HIS A 249 -20.66 11.07 3.88
N PRO A 250 -19.73 11.63 4.70
CA PRO A 250 -18.43 12.14 4.25
C PRO A 250 -17.51 11.10 3.61
N LEU A 251 -17.45 9.85 4.11
CA LEU A 251 -16.55 8.82 3.55
C LEU A 251 -16.78 8.54 2.05
N PRO A 252 -18.01 8.26 1.57
CA PRO A 252 -18.24 8.13 0.13
C PRO A 252 -17.93 9.39 -0.68
N ARG A 253 -18.13 10.61 -0.13
CA ARG A 253 -17.73 11.85 -0.84
C ARG A 253 -16.23 11.90 -1.04
N TRP A 254 -15.47 11.63 0.02
CA TRP A 254 -14.01 11.56 0.00
C TRP A 254 -13.54 10.50 -1.01
N ALA A 255 -14.08 9.27 -0.93
CA ALA A 255 -13.69 8.19 -1.82
C ALA A 255 -13.99 8.50 -3.29
N ALA A 256 -15.13 9.14 -3.58
CA ALA A 256 -15.45 9.62 -4.92
C ALA A 256 -14.46 10.68 -5.41
N ALA A 257 -14.10 11.64 -4.56
CA ALA A 257 -13.12 12.67 -4.90
C ALA A 257 -11.73 12.05 -5.16
N THR A 258 -11.29 11.10 -4.34
CA THR A 258 -10.06 10.33 -4.54
C THR A 258 -10.06 9.56 -5.86
N ALA A 259 -11.15 8.84 -6.16
CA ALA A 259 -11.30 8.11 -7.42
C ALA A 259 -11.26 9.03 -8.65
N LEU A 260 -11.97 10.16 -8.60
CA LEU A 260 -11.98 11.15 -9.69
C LEU A 260 -10.62 11.86 -9.85
N ALA A 261 -9.92 12.11 -8.75
CA ALA A 261 -8.56 12.65 -8.79
C ALA A 261 -7.62 11.70 -9.53
N ARG A 262 -7.66 10.40 -9.18
CA ARG A 262 -6.89 9.38 -9.91
C ARG A 262 -7.24 9.36 -11.39
N LEU A 263 -8.53 9.26 -11.75
CA LEU A 263 -8.95 9.21 -13.15
C LEU A 263 -8.40 10.38 -13.97
N ARG A 264 -8.40 11.59 -13.40
CA ARG A 264 -7.86 12.77 -14.06
C ARG A 264 -6.36 12.67 -14.33
N ILE A 265 -5.60 12.07 -13.42
CA ILE A 265 -4.14 11.95 -13.55
C ILE A 265 -3.76 10.77 -14.43
N ALA A 266 -4.35 9.59 -14.19
CA ALA A 266 -4.04 8.36 -14.92
C ALA A 266 -4.65 8.32 -16.33
N HIS A 267 -5.77 9.00 -16.55
CA HIS A 267 -6.51 9.01 -17.81
C HIS A 267 -6.88 10.45 -18.25
N PRO A 268 -5.90 11.28 -18.67
CA PRO A 268 -6.14 12.68 -19.04
C PRO A 268 -7.18 12.87 -20.15
N THR A 269 -7.37 11.85 -21.02
CA THR A 269 -8.39 11.86 -22.07
C THR A 269 -9.82 11.84 -21.54
N ALA A 270 -10.05 11.31 -20.33
CA ALA A 270 -11.35 11.32 -19.67
C ALA A 270 -11.66 12.66 -18.98
N ALA A 271 -10.67 13.53 -18.79
CA ALA A 271 -10.80 14.77 -18.02
C ALA A 271 -11.99 15.68 -18.41
N PRO A 272 -12.37 15.83 -19.70
CA PRO A 272 -13.51 16.68 -20.10
C PRO A 272 -14.86 16.22 -19.52
N ASP A 273 -15.04 14.93 -19.23
CA ASP A 273 -16.29 14.37 -18.73
C ASP A 273 -16.35 14.30 -17.19
N LEU A 274 -15.24 14.63 -16.53
CA LEU A 274 -15.07 14.63 -15.08
C LEU A 274 -15.40 16.01 -14.46
N PRO A 275 -15.83 16.08 -13.18
CA PRO A 275 -16.08 17.36 -12.48
C PRO A 275 -14.85 18.28 -12.44
N PRO A 276 -14.99 19.62 -12.39
CA PRO A 276 -13.85 20.54 -12.32
C PRO A 276 -12.86 20.19 -11.22
N THR A 277 -11.56 20.42 -11.45
CA THR A 277 -10.50 20.08 -10.48
C THR A 277 -10.74 20.76 -9.14
N GLU A 278 -11.24 22.00 -9.16
CA GLU A 278 -11.59 22.78 -7.97
C GLU A 278 -12.64 22.08 -7.11
N ARG A 279 -13.62 21.41 -7.73
CA ARG A 279 -14.67 20.67 -7.02
C ARG A 279 -14.07 19.44 -6.32
N ILE A 280 -13.21 18.70 -7.00
CA ILE A 280 -12.54 17.51 -6.45
C ILE A 280 -11.61 17.92 -5.30
N THR A 281 -10.78 18.93 -5.52
CA THR A 281 -9.87 19.49 -4.53
C THR A 281 -10.62 20.01 -3.30
N ALA A 282 -11.77 20.68 -3.49
CA ALA A 282 -12.58 21.18 -2.38
C ALA A 282 -13.12 20.05 -1.48
N GLU A 283 -13.58 18.94 -2.07
CA GLU A 283 -14.07 17.79 -1.29
C GLU A 283 -12.93 17.08 -0.54
N LEU A 284 -11.77 16.88 -1.18
CA LEU A 284 -10.60 16.32 -0.51
C LEU A 284 -10.11 17.22 0.64
N ALA A 285 -10.07 18.54 0.42
CA ALA A 285 -9.67 19.51 1.44
C ALA A 285 -10.66 19.57 2.61
N ALA A 286 -11.96 19.53 2.34
CA ALA A 286 -13.00 19.51 3.37
C ALA A 286 -12.90 18.25 4.25
N PHE A 287 -12.58 17.10 3.66
CA PHE A 287 -12.31 15.88 4.41
C PHE A 287 -11.01 16.00 5.22
N GLY A 288 -9.91 16.44 4.59
CA GLY A 288 -8.59 16.52 5.20
C GLY A 288 -8.51 17.50 6.38
N ALA A 289 -9.30 18.56 6.39
CA ALA A 289 -9.31 19.54 7.47
C ALA A 289 -9.97 19.04 8.78
N GLY A 290 -10.72 17.94 8.73
CA GLY A 290 -11.46 17.39 9.85
C GLY A 290 -11.02 15.98 10.27
N PRO A 291 -11.48 15.50 11.43
CA PRO A 291 -11.26 14.12 11.83
C PRO A 291 -11.99 13.16 10.88
N ALA A 292 -11.37 12.01 10.59
CA ALA A 292 -11.98 10.97 9.78
C ALA A 292 -13.09 10.25 10.58
N PRO A 293 -14.20 9.85 9.93
CA PRO A 293 -15.18 8.96 10.55
C PRO A 293 -14.58 7.59 10.89
N GLU A 294 -15.04 6.99 11.99
CA GLU A 294 -14.64 5.66 12.44
C GLU A 294 -15.84 4.69 12.41
N PRO A 295 -15.70 3.48 11.83
CA PRO A 295 -14.53 2.99 11.11
C PRO A 295 -14.39 3.65 9.73
N ALA A 296 -13.14 3.83 9.28
CA ALA A 296 -12.81 4.27 7.92
C ALA A 296 -12.67 3.07 6.97
N THR A 297 -12.21 3.33 5.73
CA THR A 297 -11.82 2.27 4.79
C THR A 297 -10.48 1.62 5.20
N ALA A 298 -10.23 0.38 4.76
CA ALA A 298 -8.96 -0.31 4.99
C ALA A 298 -7.82 0.16 4.07
N HIS A 299 -8.10 1.04 3.09
CA HIS A 299 -7.04 1.63 2.26
C HIS A 299 -6.09 2.47 3.11
N ASP A 300 -4.80 2.37 2.81
CA ASP A 300 -3.72 3.11 3.49
C ASP A 300 -3.62 2.72 4.98
N ASP A 301 -3.80 1.42 5.28
CA ASP A 301 -3.87 0.87 6.64
C ASP A 301 -4.87 1.60 7.58
N GLY A 302 -5.91 2.22 7.00
CA GLY A 302 -6.90 3.00 7.76
C GLY A 302 -6.51 4.46 8.02
N ASP A 303 -5.51 4.99 7.30
CA ASP A 303 -5.15 6.41 7.29
C ASP A 303 -5.65 7.13 6.01
N PRO A 304 -6.93 7.53 5.95
CA PRO A 304 -7.47 8.25 4.80
C PRO A 304 -6.84 9.65 4.63
N HIS A 305 -6.16 10.20 5.64
CA HIS A 305 -5.49 11.51 5.55
C HIS A 305 -4.19 11.42 4.75
N SER A 306 -3.40 10.37 4.94
CA SER A 306 -2.24 10.09 4.07
C SER A 306 -2.65 9.94 2.61
N TYR A 307 -3.75 9.25 2.31
CA TYR A 307 -4.29 9.14 0.96
C TYR A 307 -4.85 10.48 0.45
N THR A 308 -5.49 11.28 1.31
CA THR A 308 -5.94 12.63 0.96
C THR A 308 -4.78 13.53 0.54
N VAL A 309 -3.68 13.52 1.30
CA VAL A 309 -2.44 14.26 0.99
C VAL A 309 -1.89 13.86 -0.36
N ARG A 310 -1.79 12.56 -0.65
CA ARG A 310 -1.29 12.07 -1.93
C ARG A 310 -2.20 12.40 -3.11
N SER A 311 -3.51 12.36 -2.91
CA SER A 311 -4.51 12.72 -3.93
C SER A 311 -4.45 14.21 -4.27
N LEU A 312 -4.39 15.06 -3.25
CA LEU A 312 -4.21 16.50 -3.42
C LEU A 312 -2.88 16.83 -4.09
N LEU A 313 -1.79 16.18 -3.68
CA LEU A 313 -0.48 16.34 -4.30
C LEU A 313 -0.51 15.99 -5.79
N SER A 314 -1.17 14.88 -6.16
CA SER A 314 -1.28 14.47 -7.57
C SER A 314 -2.04 15.50 -8.42
N LEU A 315 -3.07 16.15 -7.86
CA LEU A 315 -3.84 17.20 -8.55
C LEU A 315 -3.02 18.47 -8.83
N THR A 316 -1.91 18.71 -8.12
CA THR A 316 -1.02 19.85 -8.42
C THR A 316 -0.46 19.80 -9.84
N ALA A 317 -0.32 18.61 -10.43
CA ALA A 317 0.21 18.44 -11.78
C ALA A 317 -0.76 18.91 -12.90
N VAL A 318 -2.05 19.08 -12.59
CA VAL A 318 -3.10 19.37 -13.58
C VAL A 318 -3.97 20.58 -13.20
N ALA A 319 -3.74 21.17 -12.04
CA ALA A 319 -4.46 22.35 -11.59
C ALA A 319 -3.97 23.61 -12.31
N GLU A 320 -4.88 24.54 -12.59
CA GLU A 320 -4.52 25.86 -13.14
C GLU A 320 -3.64 26.66 -12.17
N ASP A 321 -3.90 26.52 -10.86
CA ASP A 321 -3.10 27.10 -9.78
C ASP A 321 -2.68 26.00 -8.79
N PRO A 322 -1.52 25.34 -9.02
CA PRO A 322 -0.99 24.31 -8.13
C PRO A 322 -0.67 24.84 -6.73
N ASP A 323 -0.26 26.10 -6.60
CA ASP A 323 0.16 26.68 -5.31
C ASP A 323 -1.02 26.81 -4.34
N ALA A 324 -2.22 27.10 -4.88
CA ALA A 324 -3.45 27.15 -4.07
C ALA A 324 -3.81 25.81 -3.42
N ILE A 325 -3.29 24.67 -3.90
CA ILE A 325 -3.56 23.35 -3.31
C ILE A 325 -2.70 23.10 -2.06
N LEU A 326 -1.52 23.70 -1.96
CA LEU A 326 -0.56 23.41 -0.89
C LEU A 326 -1.07 23.73 0.52
N PRO A 327 -1.80 24.84 0.77
CA PRO A 327 -2.46 25.08 2.06
C PRO A 327 -3.47 23.98 2.46
N ARG A 328 -4.15 23.39 1.46
CA ARG A 328 -5.12 22.31 1.70
C ARG A 328 -4.44 21.01 2.10
N ILE A 329 -3.25 20.75 1.54
CA ILE A 329 -2.38 19.66 1.98
C ILE A 329 -1.92 19.92 3.41
N ALA A 330 -1.43 21.13 3.71
CA ALA A 330 -0.96 21.51 5.04
C ALA A 330 -2.03 21.29 6.12
N ALA A 331 -3.30 21.59 5.82
CA ALA A 331 -4.42 21.35 6.73
C ALA A 331 -4.71 19.87 7.03
N ALA A 332 -4.29 18.94 6.16
CA ALA A 332 -4.48 17.49 6.35
C ALA A 332 -3.34 16.83 7.13
N LEU A 333 -2.13 17.40 7.13
CA LEU A 333 -0.95 16.82 7.76
C LEU A 333 -1.10 16.50 9.26
N PRO A 334 -1.76 17.34 10.10
CA PRO A 334 -1.90 17.06 11.53
C PRO A 334 -2.73 15.81 11.86
N HIS A 335 -3.52 15.32 10.91
CA HIS A 335 -4.43 14.19 11.11
C HIS A 335 -3.87 12.85 10.62
N ILE A 336 -2.67 12.85 10.01
CA ILE A 336 -1.96 11.63 9.62
C ILE A 336 -1.72 10.76 10.86
N LYS A 337 -2.09 9.49 10.78
CA LYS A 337 -1.97 8.53 11.88
C LYS A 337 -0.74 7.65 11.68
N ASP A 338 -0.20 7.12 12.77
CA ASP A 338 0.77 6.03 12.69
C ASP A 338 0.11 4.77 12.11
N THR A 339 0.78 4.11 11.17
CA THR A 339 0.34 2.84 10.60
C THR A 339 1.19 1.69 11.13
N ARG A 340 0.73 0.45 10.94
CA ARG A 340 1.49 -0.74 11.37
C ARG A 340 2.69 -1.03 10.46
N VAL A 341 2.71 -0.44 9.27
CA VAL A 341 3.64 -0.80 8.21
C VAL A 341 4.59 0.34 7.89
N VAL A 342 4.12 1.54 7.57
CA VAL A 342 4.98 2.72 7.40
C VAL A 342 5.40 3.24 8.78
N PRO A 343 6.69 3.12 9.16
CA PRO A 343 7.18 3.86 10.29
C PRO A 343 7.14 5.37 9.96
N ARG A 344 6.50 6.15 10.83
CA ARG A 344 6.44 7.62 10.73
C ARG A 344 5.77 8.13 9.42
N PRO A 345 4.48 7.87 9.19
CA PRO A 345 3.81 8.21 7.93
C PRO A 345 3.90 9.68 7.54
N LEU A 346 3.88 10.61 8.51
CA LEU A 346 4.10 12.04 8.25
C LEU A 346 5.45 12.32 7.59
N ALA A 347 6.53 11.66 8.04
CA ALA A 347 7.85 11.81 7.44
C ALA A 347 7.88 11.24 6.01
N ALA A 348 7.26 10.09 5.78
CA ALA A 348 7.12 9.52 4.44
C ALA A 348 6.35 10.46 3.49
N ARG A 349 5.20 11.00 3.93
CA ARG A 349 4.43 11.98 3.15
C ARG A 349 5.24 13.25 2.89
N THR A 350 6.01 13.73 3.86
CA THR A 350 6.95 14.84 3.70
C THR A 350 7.96 14.55 2.59
N GLY A 351 8.57 13.37 2.59
CA GLY A 351 9.51 12.97 1.55
C GLY A 351 8.91 13.01 0.14
N ASN A 352 7.63 12.65 -0.02
CA ASN A 352 6.93 12.75 -1.31
C ASN A 352 6.60 14.19 -1.70
N LEU A 353 6.20 15.03 -0.74
CA LEU A 353 5.96 16.46 -0.98
C LEU A 353 7.24 17.15 -1.43
N LEU A 354 8.37 16.86 -0.79
CA LEU A 354 9.67 17.40 -1.19
C LEU A 354 10.06 16.97 -2.61
N ALA A 355 9.89 15.69 -2.94
CA ALA A 355 10.21 15.18 -4.26
C ALA A 355 9.37 15.80 -5.38
N ALA A 356 8.12 16.16 -5.09
CA ALA A 356 7.21 16.73 -6.08
C ALA A 356 7.33 18.27 -6.21
N LEU A 357 7.76 18.97 -5.15
CA LEU A 357 7.70 20.43 -5.08
C LEU A 357 9.05 21.12 -5.18
N PHE A 358 10.16 20.39 -5.04
CA PHE A 358 11.52 20.93 -5.02
C PHE A 358 12.47 20.04 -5.82
N ASP A 359 13.19 20.63 -6.78
CA ASP A 359 14.13 19.93 -7.64
C ASP A 359 15.49 19.72 -6.92
N PRO A 360 16.12 18.54 -7.07
CA PRO A 360 17.51 18.35 -6.64
C PRO A 360 18.42 19.25 -7.49
N ALA A 361 19.29 20.03 -6.85
CA ALA A 361 20.21 21.02 -7.44
C ALA A 361 19.71 22.46 -7.60
N ASP A 362 18.53 22.83 -7.08
CA ASP A 362 18.23 24.24 -6.85
C ASP A 362 19.18 24.81 -5.78
N THR A 363 19.77 26.00 -6.03
CA THR A 363 20.39 26.78 -4.94
C THR A 363 19.33 27.06 -3.89
N ALA A 364 19.65 26.79 -2.63
CA ALA A 364 18.78 27.01 -1.47
C ALA A 364 17.96 28.30 -1.62
N PRO A 365 16.65 28.22 -1.92
CA PRO A 365 15.86 29.42 -2.15
C PRO A 365 15.76 30.20 -0.83
N MET A 366 15.70 31.54 -0.91
CA MET A 366 15.31 32.28 0.28
C MET A 366 13.85 31.95 0.59
N PHE A 367 13.52 31.72 1.87
CA PHE A 367 12.14 31.41 2.27
C PHE A 367 11.13 32.45 1.75
N ALA A 368 11.52 33.74 1.73
CA ALA A 368 10.69 34.84 1.25
C ALA A 368 10.38 34.79 -0.25
N ASP A 369 11.22 34.12 -1.05
CA ASP A 369 11.07 34.01 -2.50
C ASP A 369 10.15 32.84 -2.90
N LEU A 370 9.80 31.99 -1.95
CA LEU A 370 8.85 30.90 -2.18
C LEU A 370 7.42 31.43 -2.34
N SER A 371 6.65 30.72 -3.17
CA SER A 371 5.22 30.98 -3.33
C SER A 371 4.47 30.87 -1.99
N PRO A 372 3.36 31.61 -1.82
CA PRO A 372 2.57 31.58 -0.58
C PRO A 372 2.22 30.16 -0.10
N GLY A 373 1.78 29.28 -1.00
CA GLY A 373 1.42 27.91 -0.68
C GLY A 373 2.62 27.07 -0.21
N ARG A 374 3.78 27.20 -0.86
CA ARG A 374 5.01 26.52 -0.42
C ARG A 374 5.46 26.98 0.97
N ARG A 375 5.35 28.28 1.26
CA ARG A 375 5.68 28.84 2.58
C ARG A 375 4.77 28.28 3.68
N GLU A 376 3.46 28.25 3.42
CA GLU A 376 2.49 27.70 4.37
C GLU A 376 2.71 26.21 4.63
N LEU A 377 2.97 25.43 3.57
CA LEU A 377 3.29 24.01 3.68
C LEU A 377 4.55 23.77 4.52
N LEU A 378 5.64 24.47 4.21
CA LEU A 378 6.90 24.34 4.96
C LEU A 378 6.76 24.78 6.41
N HIS A 379 5.95 25.80 6.69
CA HIS A 379 5.66 26.21 8.05
C HIS A 379 4.88 25.13 8.82
N ALA A 380 3.88 24.50 8.19
CA ALA A 380 3.15 23.38 8.81
C ALA A 380 4.07 22.17 9.07
N LEU A 381 4.93 21.83 8.12
CA LEU A 381 5.92 20.75 8.28
C LEU A 381 6.91 21.04 9.42
N ALA A 382 7.42 22.27 9.51
CA ALA A 382 8.32 22.70 10.57
C ALA A 382 7.68 22.65 11.97
N ASP A 383 6.37 22.78 12.05
CA ASP A 383 5.61 22.67 13.30
C ASP A 383 5.36 21.22 13.71
N LEU A 384 5.06 20.35 12.74
CA LEU A 384 4.68 18.95 12.99
C LEU A 384 5.87 18.00 13.10
N LEU A 385 6.96 18.23 12.35
CA LEU A 385 8.12 17.33 12.33
C LEU A 385 8.93 17.42 13.61
N THR A 386 9.40 16.27 14.06
CA THR A 386 10.22 16.09 15.26
C THR A 386 11.68 15.87 14.90
N ALA A 387 12.59 16.07 15.86
CA ALA A 387 14.01 15.84 15.64
C ALA A 387 14.32 14.38 15.23
N LYS A 388 13.50 13.42 15.67
CA LYS A 388 13.64 12.03 15.27
C LYS A 388 13.26 11.79 13.81
N ASP A 389 12.43 12.63 13.18
CA ASP A 389 12.10 12.47 11.76
C ASP A 389 13.34 12.69 10.88
N PHE A 390 14.30 13.50 11.32
CA PHE A 390 15.55 13.76 10.61
C PHE A 390 16.67 12.73 10.91
N GLN A 391 16.46 11.78 11.83
CA GLN A 391 17.46 10.76 12.15
C GLN A 391 17.47 9.64 11.11
N SER A 392 18.60 9.00 10.87
CA SER A 392 18.68 7.88 9.91
C SER A 392 17.92 6.65 10.40
N TRP A 393 17.54 5.77 9.47
CA TRP A 393 17.03 4.45 9.80
C TRP A 393 18.04 3.66 10.68
N PRO A 394 17.60 2.90 11.71
CA PRO A 394 16.22 2.62 12.13
C PRO A 394 15.63 3.62 13.15
N PHE A 395 16.32 4.73 13.46
CA PHE A 395 15.92 5.66 14.53
C PHE A 395 14.94 6.75 14.07
N GLY A 396 14.90 7.03 12.77
CA GLY A 396 14.07 8.06 12.17
C GLY A 396 13.58 7.72 10.77
N SER A 397 13.89 8.58 9.80
CA SER A 397 13.55 8.44 8.38
C SER A 397 14.75 8.80 7.49
N ASP A 398 14.51 9.16 6.23
CA ASP A 398 15.50 9.67 5.27
C ASP A 398 15.38 11.19 5.06
N LEU A 399 14.60 11.90 5.89
CA LEU A 399 14.33 13.32 5.67
C LEU A 399 15.58 14.20 5.69
N HIS A 400 16.58 13.93 6.54
CA HIS A 400 17.82 14.71 6.52
C HIS A 400 18.43 14.73 5.12
N GLU A 401 18.69 13.56 4.55
CA GLU A 401 19.23 13.41 3.20
C GLU A 401 18.34 14.10 2.15
N ARG A 402 17.01 13.87 2.21
CA ARG A 402 16.07 14.48 1.25
C ARG A 402 16.05 16.01 1.30
N PHE A 403 16.15 16.62 2.47
CA PHE A 403 16.23 18.07 2.63
C PHE A 403 17.59 18.59 2.14
N THR A 404 18.70 17.92 2.51
CA THR A 404 20.06 18.27 2.08
C THR A 404 20.20 18.24 0.55
N GLU A 405 19.71 17.20 -0.12
CA GLU A 405 19.72 17.06 -1.59
C GLU A 405 19.03 18.21 -2.34
N ARG A 406 18.09 18.89 -1.68
CA ARG A 406 17.28 20.00 -2.22
C ARG A 406 17.76 21.37 -1.73
N GLY A 407 18.90 21.42 -1.02
CA GLY A 407 19.43 22.65 -0.44
C GLY A 407 18.51 23.29 0.61
N LEU A 408 17.62 22.51 1.21
CA LEU A 408 16.72 22.98 2.26
C LEU A 408 17.34 22.74 3.65
N PRO A 409 16.89 23.45 4.70
CA PRO A 409 17.34 23.18 6.07
C PRO A 409 17.04 21.72 6.48
N ASP A 410 18.08 20.99 6.85
CA ASP A 410 18.08 19.52 6.97
C ASP A 410 18.04 19.01 8.42
N THR A 411 17.72 19.90 9.36
CA THR A 411 17.41 19.58 10.75
C THR A 411 16.13 20.30 11.19
N ARG A 412 15.47 19.78 12.23
CA ARG A 412 14.28 20.42 12.81
C ARG A 412 14.56 21.87 13.20
N ALA A 413 15.65 22.12 13.94
CA ALA A 413 16.01 23.45 14.43
C ALA A 413 16.28 24.42 13.27
N ALA A 414 17.03 23.98 12.25
CA ALA A 414 17.31 24.77 11.07
C ALA A 414 16.03 25.10 10.28
N LEU A 415 15.16 24.12 10.08
CA LEU A 415 13.89 24.31 9.37
C LEU A 415 12.98 25.29 10.11
N ARG A 416 12.83 25.13 11.44
CA ARG A 416 12.04 26.05 12.27
C ARG A 416 12.57 27.48 12.21
N ALA A 417 13.88 27.66 12.38
CA ALA A 417 14.50 28.98 12.28
C ALA A 417 14.27 29.63 10.90
N TRP A 418 14.41 28.84 9.83
CA TRP A 418 14.28 29.33 8.45
C TRP A 418 12.85 29.77 8.11
N VAL A 419 11.82 29.11 8.64
CA VAL A 419 10.40 29.52 8.47
C VAL A 419 9.93 30.55 9.51
N GLY A 420 10.77 30.94 10.47
CA GLY A 420 10.44 31.93 11.51
C GLY A 420 9.78 31.38 12.78
N LEU A 421 9.82 30.08 13.01
CA LEU A 421 9.35 29.43 14.24
C LEU A 421 10.44 29.38 15.33
N PRO A 422 10.06 29.37 16.64
CA PRO A 422 11.03 29.21 17.73
C PRO A 422 11.76 27.86 17.66
N THR A 423 13.08 27.85 17.87
CA THR A 423 13.90 26.62 17.83
C THR A 423 13.82 25.79 19.11
N GLU A 424 13.04 26.25 20.11
CA GLU A 424 12.83 25.56 21.40
C GLU A 424 14.12 25.25 22.17
N GLY A 425 15.16 26.06 21.96
CA GLY A 425 16.45 25.91 22.61
C GLY A 425 17.44 25.00 21.86
N GLU A 426 17.06 24.46 20.71
CA GLU A 426 17.96 23.77 19.80
C GLU A 426 18.78 24.78 18.97
N ASP A 427 20.06 24.48 18.72
CA ASP A 427 20.94 25.27 17.86
C ASP A 427 20.70 24.92 16.37
N PRO A 428 20.22 25.86 15.54
CA PRO A 428 19.99 25.64 14.11
C PRO A 428 21.21 25.22 13.30
N THR A 429 22.41 25.48 13.82
CA THR A 429 23.69 25.18 13.15
C THR A 429 24.32 23.89 13.65
N ALA A 430 23.75 23.27 14.68
CA ALA A 430 24.27 22.02 15.21
C ALA A 430 24.08 20.88 14.19
N PRO A 431 25.09 20.01 14.01
CA PRO A 431 24.94 18.81 13.20
C PRO A 431 23.93 17.86 13.86
N LEU A 432 23.39 16.93 13.06
CA LEU A 432 22.57 15.86 13.61
C LEU A 432 23.34 15.07 14.67
N PRO A 433 22.74 14.82 15.85
CA PRO A 433 23.34 13.95 16.86
C PRO A 433 23.59 12.55 16.31
N ASP A 434 24.69 11.91 16.70
CA ASP A 434 24.96 10.50 16.37
C ASP A 434 23.99 9.59 17.14
N PRO A 435 23.03 8.94 16.46
CA PRO A 435 22.01 8.14 17.15
C PRO A 435 22.58 6.88 17.82
N TRP A 436 23.78 6.44 17.42
CA TRP A 436 24.45 5.27 17.99
C TRP A 436 25.25 5.58 19.26
N GLU A 437 25.51 6.85 19.57
CA GLU A 437 26.31 7.24 20.72
C GLU A 437 25.74 6.70 22.05
N ALA A 438 24.42 6.73 22.21
CA ALA A 438 23.73 6.21 23.38
C ALA A 438 23.80 4.67 23.52
N ILE A 439 24.03 3.96 22.41
CA ILE A 439 24.18 2.49 22.38
C ILE A 439 25.64 2.10 22.61
N ARG A 440 26.60 2.83 22.02
CA ARG A 440 28.04 2.57 22.21
C ARG A 440 28.53 2.87 23.62
N ASN A 441 27.81 3.72 24.37
CA ASN A 441 28.12 4.10 25.74
C ASN A 441 27.38 3.24 26.80
N ARG A 442 26.69 2.18 26.39
CA ARG A 442 26.09 1.14 27.25
C ARG A 442 26.88 -0.15 27.11
#